data_AF-A0A1Z4C596-F1
#
_entry.id   AF-A0A1Z4C596-F1
#
_cell.length_a   1.000
_cell.length_b   1.000
_cell.length_c   1.000
_cell.angle_alpha   90.00
_cell.angle_beta   90.00
_cell.angle_gamma   90.00
#
_symmetry.space_group_name_H-M   'P 1'
#
loop_
_entity.id
_entity.type
_entity.pdbx_description
1 polymer ?
#
loop_
_entity_poly.entity_id
_entity_poly.type
_entity_poly.pdbx_seq_one_letter_code
_entity_poly.pdbx_strand_id
1 'polypeptide(L)' 'MRGMVIIVALALCACSPVAPWQRGTLAKASMAVEPTPMQTQLSEHTHGSREAAAASTSASGGGCGCY' A
#
# COMPACT_ATOMS: atom_id res chain seq x y z
N MET A 1 -19.83 -27.01 -18.05
CA MET A 1 -18.35 -26.94 -18.20
C MET A 1 -17.91 -25.82 -19.15
N ARG A 2 -18.49 -25.66 -20.36
CA ARG A 2 -18.11 -24.57 -21.30
C ARG A 2 -18.32 -23.15 -20.75
N GLY A 3 -19.41 -22.89 -20.02
CA GLY A 3 -19.70 -21.55 -19.47
C GLY A 3 -18.72 -21.08 -18.40
N MET A 4 -18.14 -22.00 -17.62
CA MET A 4 -17.16 -21.68 -16.58
C MET A 4 -15.82 -21.22 -17.17
N VAL A 5 -15.43 -21.76 -18.32
CA VAL A 5 -14.21 -21.35 -19.04
C VAL A 5 -14.31 -19.90 -19.53
N ILE A 6 -15.49 -19.48 -19.98
CA ILE A 6 -15.72 -18.12 -20.49
C ILE A 6 -15.62 -17.09 -19.36
N ILE A 7 -16.19 -17.40 -18.18
CA ILE A 7 -16.13 -16.51 -17.01
C ILE A 7 -14.69 -16.32 -16.52
N VAL A 8 -13.90 -17.39 -16.49
CA VAL A 8 -12.48 -17.31 -16.11
C VAL A 8 -11.66 -16.50 -17.12
N ALA A 9 -11.93 -16.65 -18.42
CA ALA A 9 -11.26 -15.88 -19.46
C ALA A 9 -11.53 -14.37 -19.35
N LEU A 10 -12.75 -13.97 -18.99
CA LEU A 10 -13.12 -12.57 -18.80
C LEU A 10 -12.47 -11.94 -17.55
N ALA A 11 -12.28 -12.71 -16.49
CA ALA A 11 -11.65 -12.24 -15.25
C ALA A 11 -10.15 -11.92 -15.43
N LEU A 12 -9.46 -12.61 -16.36
CA LEU A 12 -8.04 -12.42 -16.63
C LEU A 12 -7.74 -11.10 -17.37
N CYS A 13 -8.72 -10.52 -18.06
CA CYS A 13 -8.57 -9.23 -18.77
C CYS A 13 -8.66 -8.00 -17.86
N ALA A 14 -9.00 -8.15 -16.58
CA ALA A 14 -9.17 -7.02 -15.66
C ALA A 14 -7.85 -6.42 -15.12
N CYS A 15 -6.71 -7.06 -15.39
CA CYS A 15 -5.40 -6.59 -14.95
C CYS A 15 -4.77 -5.63 -15.98
N SER A 16 -5.07 -4.33 -15.87
CA SER A 16 -4.44 -3.30 -16.71
C SER A 16 -3.14 -2.79 -16.08
N PRO A 17 -2.01 -2.75 -16.81
CA PRO A 17 -0.80 -2.11 -16.31
C PRO A 17 -1.04 -0.60 -16.18
N VAL A 18 -0.98 -0.08 -14.96
CA VAL A 18 -1.06 1.36 -14.68
C VAL A 18 0.36 1.92 -14.65
N ALA A 19 0.63 2.95 -15.44
CA ALA A 19 1.95 3.58 -15.44
C ALA A 19 2.23 4.25 -14.08
N PRO A 20 3.50 4.28 -13.62
CA PRO A 20 3.83 4.76 -12.27
C PRO A 20 3.35 6.19 -11.99
N TRP A 21 3.38 7.09 -12.98
CA TRP A 21 2.88 8.47 -12.83
C TRP A 21 1.35 8.59 -12.81
N GLN A 22 0.61 7.63 -13.35
CA GLN A 22 -0.86 7.60 -13.27
C GLN A 22 -1.34 7.18 -11.88
N ARG A 23 -0.48 6.52 -11.09
CA ARG A 23 -0.85 6.11 -9.73
C ARG A 23 -1.05 7.30 -8.79
N GLY A 24 -0.41 8.44 -9.04
CA GLY A 24 -0.61 9.66 -8.25
C GLY A 24 -2.02 10.24 -8.34
N THR A 25 -2.72 10.04 -9.46
CA THR A 25 -4.11 10.51 -9.64
C THR A 25 -5.15 9.45 -9.33
N LEU A 26 -4.80 8.16 -9.46
CA LEU A 26 -5.69 7.03 -9.12
C LEU A 26 -5.69 6.68 -7.62
N ALA A 27 -4.58 6.90 -6.91
CA ALA A 27 -4.48 6.60 -5.49
C ALA A 27 -5.22 7.65 -4.66
N LYS A 28 -6.26 7.21 -3.93
CA LYS A 28 -6.92 8.07 -2.94
C LYS A 28 -6.05 8.17 -1.69
N ALA A 29 -6.18 9.27 -0.93
CA ALA A 29 -5.51 9.43 0.35
C ALA A 29 -5.81 8.29 1.35
N SER A 30 -7.01 7.70 1.28
CA SER A 30 -7.42 6.54 2.09
C SER A 30 -6.72 5.23 1.72
N MET A 31 -6.01 5.18 0.59
CA MET A 31 -5.23 4.02 0.14
C MET A 31 -3.75 4.14 0.55
N ALA A 32 -3.40 5.19 1.30
CA ALA A 32 -2.07 5.31 1.88
C ALA A 32 -1.82 4.15 2.85
N VAL A 33 -0.63 3.55 2.75
CA VAL A 33 -0.19 2.49 3.69
C VAL A 33 -0.20 3.02 5.12
N GLU A 34 0.20 4.28 5.27
CA GLU A 34 0.17 4.99 6.54
C GLU A 34 -0.65 6.28 6.39
N PRO A 35 -1.93 6.29 6.78
CA PRO A 35 -2.80 7.46 6.66
C PRO A 35 -2.46 8.56 7.67
N THR A 36 -1.76 8.23 8.77
CA THR A 36 -1.46 9.17 9.86
C THR A 36 0.03 9.13 10.23
N PRO A 37 0.93 9.56 9.34
CA PRO A 37 2.37 9.40 9.53
C PRO A 37 2.89 10.06 10.81
N MET A 38 2.32 11.19 11.22
CA MET A 38 2.70 11.90 12.44
C MET A 38 2.36 11.09 13.71
N GLN A 39 1.21 10.41 13.73
CA GLN A 39 0.82 9.59 14.89
C GLN A 39 1.63 8.30 14.95
N THR A 40 1.91 7.70 13.80
CA THR A 40 2.76 6.51 13.72
C THR A 40 4.17 6.82 14.16
N GLN A 41 4.77 7.92 13.69
CA GLN A 41 6.10 8.36 14.16
C GLN A 41 6.12 8.60 15.66
N LEU A 42 5.12 9.30 16.21
CA LEU A 42 5.05 9.54 17.66
C LEU A 42 4.94 8.21 18.43
N SER A 43 4.11 7.29 17.98
CA SER A 43 3.93 5.98 18.60
C SER A 43 5.23 5.18 18.55
N GLU A 44 5.90 5.13 17.40
CA GLU A 44 7.20 4.48 17.21
C GLU A 44 8.29 5.09 18.10
N HIS A 45 8.35 6.43 18.22
CA HIS A 45 9.27 7.10 19.13
C HIS A 45 9.06 6.68 20.59
N THR A 46 7.80 6.61 21.03
CA THR A 46 7.50 6.19 22.41
C THR A 46 7.77 4.71 22.64
N HIS A 47 7.47 3.86 21.66
CA HIS A 47 7.66 2.42 21.75
C HIS A 47 9.14 2.03 21.68
N GLY A 48 9.91 2.58 20.74
CA GLY A 48 11.35 2.37 20.64
C GLY A 48 12.10 2.82 21.91
N SER A 49 11.66 3.90 22.54
CA SER A 49 12.20 4.35 23.82
C SER A 49 11.94 3.35 24.96
N ARG A 50 10.80 2.63 24.95
CA ARG A 50 10.47 1.63 25.97
C ARG A 50 11.24 0.33 25.78
N GLU A 51 11.40 -0.10 24.55
CA GLU A 51 12.03 -1.39 24.24
C GLU A 51 13.57 -1.30 24.22
N ALA A 52 14.15 -0.12 24.48
CA ALA A 52 15.57 0.16 24.27
C ALA A 52 16.08 -0.27 22.87
N ALA A 53 15.16 -0.35 21.91
CA ALA A 53 15.41 -0.76 20.55
C ALA A 53 15.53 0.49 19.69
N ALA A 54 16.59 0.57 18.88
CA ALA A 54 16.67 1.57 17.83
C ALA A 54 15.47 1.34 16.88
N ALA A 55 14.48 2.22 16.93
CA ALA A 55 13.24 2.09 16.17
C ALA A 55 13.57 1.90 14.67
N SER A 56 13.34 0.70 14.14
CA SER A 56 13.46 0.40 12.71
C SER A 56 12.28 -0.45 12.26
N THR A 57 11.07 0.05 12.49
CA THR A 57 9.83 -0.61 12.05
C THR A 57 9.09 0.17 10.97
N SER A 58 9.75 1.05 10.25
CA SER A 58 9.24 1.48 8.95
C SER A 58 9.70 0.46 7.91
N ALA A 59 8.99 -0.68 7.81
CA ALA A 59 8.91 -1.36 6.52
C ALA A 59 8.35 -0.30 5.58
N SER A 60 9.17 0.21 4.67
CA SER A 60 8.79 1.20 3.67
C SER A 60 7.73 0.56 2.77
N GLY A 61 6.49 0.61 3.25
CA GLY A 61 5.36 -0.02 2.63
C GLY A 61 5.22 0.55 1.23
N GLY A 62 5.20 -0.33 0.25
CA GLY A 62 5.04 -0.06 -1.17
C GLY A 62 3.70 0.58 -1.52
N GLY A 63 3.40 1.72 -0.92
CA GLY A 63 2.50 2.70 -1.48
C GLY A 63 3.05 3.18 -2.82
N CYS A 64 2.18 3.73 -3.66
CA CYS A 64 2.45 4.02 -5.07
C CYS A 64 3.54 5.09 -5.34
N GLY A 65 4.43 5.38 -4.39
CA GLY A 65 5.64 6.16 -4.61
C GLY A 65 5.37 7.65 -4.79
N CYS A 66 4.37 8.20 -4.11
CA CYS A 66 4.23 9.65 -3.98
C CYS A 66 4.94 10.08 -2.70
N TYR A 67 6.26 10.23 -2.79
CA TYR A 67 6.99 11.18 -1.96
C TYR A 67 7.15 12.49 -2.72
#